data_AF-A0A2A5X6M8-F1
#
_entry.id   AF-A0A2A5X6M8-F1
#
_cell.length_a   1.000
_cell.length_b   1.000
_cell.length_c   1.000
_cell.angle_alpha   90.00
_cell.angle_beta   90.00
_cell.angle_gamma   90.00
#
_symmetry.space_group_name_H-M   'P 1'
#
loop_
_entity.id
_entity.type
_entity.pdbx_description
1 polymer ?
#
loop_
_entity_poly.entity_id
_entity_poly.type
_entity_poly.pdbx_seq_one_letter_code
_entity_poly.pdbx_strand_id
1 'polypeptide(L)'
;MLDRPLELHVNASSWYQHAHHNDPKYDAVILHVVWNDDIDVCLSGGKALPTLCLSHYVDQQLLSRYQSQFSKNKKFIPCEKSLHRFEKNKWIFWKERLYVERLEGKTTQIQALLKQTTNNWDAVLFQLLAKGFGLNKNGITFLEMAQSIPFYVIQKCQHDVFLLEALFFGQLGLLEEDKEGYHLQLKKEYEFLKLKFKLKKRITHPPTFGRLRPANFPTVRIAQLAQLYHHQKRLFKKFMESESPKEASQYLKCSTSTFWNTHYTFHVKSKEVVKTSSHSFRELLLINVVIPLRFAYFKYQGKAHEMRLVEWANEIKAEQNSTMQSFKMLNLDIQTVFDSQSLLHLKKTYCNLQKCLRCSIGFHIMQKDS
;
A
#
# COMPACT_ATOMS: atom_id res chain seq x y z
N MET A 1 -13.86 -3.94 29.90
CA MET A 1 -12.87 -4.86 29.32
C MET A 1 -13.64 -6.13 28.98
N LEU A 2 -13.51 -6.65 27.76
CA LEU A 2 -14.28 -7.82 27.32
C LEU A 2 -13.71 -9.06 28.02
N ASP A 3 -14.43 -9.57 29.02
CA ASP A 3 -14.23 -10.93 29.53
C ASP A 3 -14.36 -11.89 28.35
N ARG A 4 -13.36 -12.73 28.13
CA ARG A 4 -13.39 -13.76 27.09
C ARG A 4 -13.86 -15.05 27.75
N PRO A 5 -15.15 -15.43 27.64
CA PRO A 5 -15.66 -16.66 28.23
C PRO A 5 -15.09 -17.93 27.55
N LEU A 6 -14.35 -17.78 26.45
CA LEU A 6 -13.86 -18.86 25.62
C LEU A 6 -12.35 -18.71 25.37
N GLU A 7 -11.59 -19.78 25.61
CA GLU A 7 -10.16 -19.86 25.30
C GLU A 7 -9.88 -20.95 24.26
N LEU A 8 -8.91 -20.72 23.36
CA LEU A 8 -8.67 -21.56 22.19
C LEU A 8 -7.20 -21.99 22.12
N HIS A 9 -6.94 -23.29 22.15
CA HIS A 9 -5.60 -23.84 21.97
C HIS A 9 -5.57 -24.99 20.95
N VAL A 10 -4.37 -25.35 20.49
CA VAL A 10 -4.19 -26.60 19.74
C VAL A 10 -4.18 -27.77 20.71
N ASN A 11 -3.37 -27.70 21.76
CA ASN A 11 -3.32 -28.71 22.83
C ASN A 11 -3.91 -28.13 24.12
N ALA A 12 -4.58 -28.94 24.93
CA ALA A 12 -5.05 -28.54 26.25
C ALA A 12 -3.89 -28.08 27.15
N SER A 13 -2.74 -28.74 27.04
CA SER A 13 -1.51 -28.42 27.77
C SER A 13 -0.98 -26.99 27.58
N SER A 14 -1.35 -26.33 26.48
CA SER A 14 -0.98 -24.92 26.25
C SER A 14 -1.56 -23.97 27.29
N TRP A 15 -2.62 -24.35 28.01
CA TRP A 15 -3.15 -23.59 29.15
C TRP A 15 -2.08 -23.29 30.21
N TYR A 16 -1.27 -24.29 30.56
CA TYR A 16 -0.22 -24.14 31.56
C TYR A 16 1.05 -23.53 30.97
N GLN A 17 1.36 -23.84 29.71
CA GLN A 17 2.51 -23.25 29.00
C GLN A 17 2.40 -21.72 28.89
N HIS A 18 1.18 -21.20 28.68
CA HIS A 18 0.91 -19.77 28.65
C HIS A 18 0.63 -19.18 30.05
N ALA A 19 0.81 -19.97 31.11
CA ALA A 19 0.59 -19.58 32.50
C ALA A 19 -0.81 -19.02 32.82
N HIS A 20 -1.85 -19.44 32.07
CA HIS A 20 -3.23 -18.97 32.30
C HIS A 20 -3.75 -19.36 33.68
N HIS A 21 -3.35 -20.52 34.19
CA HIS A 21 -3.62 -20.97 35.57
C HIS A 21 -3.14 -20.00 36.67
N ASN A 22 -2.21 -19.09 36.37
CA ASN A 22 -1.67 -18.12 37.33
C ASN A 22 -2.24 -16.70 37.14
N ASP A 23 -3.07 -16.46 36.12
CA ASP A 23 -3.65 -15.14 35.84
C ASP A 23 -5.17 -15.16 36.14
N PRO A 24 -5.62 -14.46 37.20
CA PRO A 24 -7.04 -14.43 37.62
C PRO A 24 -8.02 -13.98 36.52
N LYS A 25 -7.55 -13.31 35.45
CA LYS A 25 -8.42 -12.96 34.32
C LYS A 25 -8.97 -14.18 33.58
N TYR A 26 -8.26 -15.30 33.66
CA TYR A 26 -8.66 -16.55 33.00
C TYR A 26 -9.67 -17.36 33.82
N ASP A 27 -9.96 -16.97 35.06
CA ASP A 27 -11.02 -17.58 35.86
C ASP A 27 -12.43 -17.28 35.31
N ALA A 28 -12.55 -16.28 34.43
CA ALA A 28 -13.78 -15.97 33.69
C ALA A 28 -14.00 -16.90 32.48
N VAL A 29 -13.02 -17.75 32.11
CA VAL A 29 -13.17 -18.72 31.02
C VAL A 29 -14.11 -19.83 31.48
N ILE A 30 -15.18 -20.07 30.72
CA ILE A 30 -16.18 -21.11 31.01
C ILE A 30 -16.06 -22.31 30.08
N LEU A 31 -15.32 -22.18 28.98
CA LEU A 31 -15.09 -23.24 28.01
C LEU A 31 -13.70 -23.12 27.39
N HIS A 32 -12.93 -24.21 27.47
CA HIS A 32 -11.68 -24.37 26.75
C HIS A 32 -11.94 -25.15 25.47
N VAL A 33 -11.59 -24.61 24.32
CA VAL A 33 -11.77 -25.29 23.04
C VAL A 33 -10.40 -25.67 22.49
N VAL A 34 -10.18 -26.97 22.29
CA VAL A 34 -8.88 -27.52 21.90
C VAL A 34 -8.98 -28.38 20.64
N TRP A 35 -7.88 -28.52 19.90
CA TRP A 35 -7.80 -29.51 18.83
C TRP A 35 -7.47 -30.90 19.37
N ASN A 36 -6.59 -30.97 20.37
CA ASN A 36 -6.11 -32.17 21.02
C ASN A 36 -6.24 -31.99 22.54
N ASP A 37 -7.02 -32.88 23.16
CA ASP A 37 -7.27 -32.87 24.60
C ASP A 37 -6.25 -33.80 25.29
N ASP A 38 -5.02 -33.28 25.47
CA ASP A 38 -3.87 -34.06 25.92
C ASP A 38 -3.73 -34.14 27.44
N ILE A 39 -4.33 -33.19 28.18
CA ILE A 39 -4.35 -33.17 29.64
C ILE A 39 -5.61 -32.48 30.18
N ASP A 40 -5.98 -32.82 31.41
CA ASP A 40 -7.01 -32.09 32.15
C ASP A 40 -6.55 -30.69 32.56
N VAL A 41 -7.44 -29.71 32.38
CA VAL A 41 -7.17 -28.30 32.67
C VAL A 41 -8.04 -27.84 33.84
N CYS A 42 -7.41 -27.15 34.81
CA CYS A 42 -8.09 -26.55 35.95
C CYS A 42 -7.90 -25.02 35.97
N LEU A 43 -8.93 -24.33 36.48
CA LEU A 43 -8.86 -22.91 36.85
C LEU A 43 -8.02 -22.71 38.12
N SER A 44 -7.73 -21.45 38.48
CA SER A 44 -6.87 -21.12 39.63
C SER A 44 -7.39 -21.71 40.96
N GLY A 45 -8.71 -21.88 41.09
CA GLY A 45 -9.37 -22.50 42.24
C GLY A 45 -9.43 -24.04 42.22
N GLY A 46 -8.74 -24.71 41.29
CA GLY A 46 -8.71 -26.18 41.17
C GLY A 46 -9.95 -26.79 40.53
N LYS A 47 -10.93 -25.98 40.11
CA LYS A 47 -12.11 -26.44 39.37
C LYS A 47 -11.72 -26.86 37.96
N ALA A 48 -12.12 -28.06 37.56
CA ALA A 48 -11.95 -28.54 36.18
C ALA A 48 -12.66 -27.58 35.21
N LEU A 49 -11.93 -27.15 34.19
CA LEU A 49 -12.44 -26.32 33.11
C LEU A 49 -13.08 -27.23 32.06
N PRO A 50 -14.38 -27.04 31.71
CA PRO A 50 -14.98 -27.80 30.62
C PRO A 50 -14.17 -27.61 29.33
N THR A 51 -13.76 -28.73 28.73
CA THR A 51 -12.95 -28.74 27.50
C THR A 51 -13.71 -29.40 26.36
N LEU A 52 -13.78 -28.71 25.22
CA LEU A 52 -14.33 -29.22 23.97
C LEU A 52 -13.19 -29.57 23.00
N CYS A 53 -13.02 -30.86 22.72
CA CYS A 53 -12.07 -31.34 21.71
C CYS A 53 -12.69 -31.30 20.31
N LEU A 54 -12.31 -30.30 19.51
CA LEU A 54 -12.86 -30.09 18.15
C LEU A 54 -12.50 -31.20 17.17
N SER A 55 -11.36 -31.87 17.33
CA SER A 55 -10.94 -32.92 16.39
C SER A 55 -11.93 -34.09 16.32
N HIS A 56 -12.74 -34.29 17.36
CA HIS A 56 -13.81 -35.29 17.39
C HIS A 56 -15.01 -34.92 16.51
N TYR A 57 -15.19 -33.63 16.21
CA TYR A 57 -16.32 -33.10 15.45
C TYR A 57 -15.95 -32.66 14.02
N VAL A 58 -14.66 -32.68 13.68
CA VAL A 58 -14.17 -32.32 12.35
C VAL A 58 -13.98 -33.57 11.51
N ASP A 59 -14.65 -33.61 10.35
CA ASP A 59 -14.48 -34.67 9.37
C ASP A 59 -13.00 -34.80 8.94
N GLN A 60 -12.42 -35.98 9.21
CA GLN A 60 -11.02 -36.26 8.93
C GLN A 60 -10.71 -36.33 7.43
N GLN A 61 -11.68 -36.71 6.59
CA GLN A 61 -11.53 -36.68 5.14
C GLN A 61 -11.50 -35.23 4.64
N LEU A 62 -12.38 -34.37 5.16
CA LEU A 62 -12.39 -32.94 4.84
C LEU A 62 -11.07 -32.26 5.21
N LEU A 63 -10.55 -32.57 6.40
CA LEU A 63 -9.27 -32.05 6.87
C LEU A 63 -8.10 -32.53 6.00
N SER A 64 -8.05 -33.82 5.70
CA SER A 64 -7.02 -34.43 4.85
C SER A 64 -7.04 -33.84 3.43
N ARG A 65 -8.23 -33.58 2.90
CA ARG A 65 -8.42 -32.89 1.62
C ARG A 65 -7.90 -31.46 1.66
N TYR A 66 -8.28 -30.67 2.67
CA TYR A 66 -7.79 -29.31 2.84
C TYR A 66 -6.25 -29.28 2.89
N GLN A 67 -5.65 -30.17 3.68
CA GLN A 67 -4.20 -30.24 3.84
C GLN A 67 -3.49 -30.62 2.53
N SER A 68 -4.00 -31.62 1.80
CA SER A 68 -3.39 -32.08 0.54
C SER A 68 -3.54 -31.06 -0.59
N GLN A 69 -4.69 -30.38 -0.67
CA GLN A 69 -4.95 -29.40 -1.71
C GLN A 69 -4.22 -28.07 -1.46
N PHE A 70 -4.20 -27.55 -0.23
CA PHE A 70 -3.75 -26.18 0.02
C PHE A 70 -2.53 -26.05 0.94
N SER A 71 -2.33 -26.93 1.92
CA SER A 71 -1.34 -26.69 3.00
C SER A 71 0.03 -27.34 2.75
N LYS A 72 0.07 -28.55 2.20
CA LYS A 72 1.31 -29.35 2.09
C LYS A 72 2.20 -29.00 0.88
N ASN A 73 1.78 -28.05 0.04
CA ASN A 73 2.45 -27.75 -1.24
C ASN A 73 3.07 -26.35 -1.26
N LYS A 74 4.41 -26.26 -1.33
CA LYS A 74 5.16 -25.00 -1.54
C LYS A 74 5.06 -24.52 -2.99
N LYS A 75 3.87 -24.07 -3.39
CA LYS A 75 3.56 -23.61 -4.75
C LYS A 75 3.46 -22.10 -4.86
N PHE A 76 3.32 -21.59 -6.09
CA PHE A 76 3.13 -20.16 -6.32
C PHE A 76 1.82 -19.67 -5.67
N ILE A 77 0.74 -20.45 -5.77
CA ILE A 77 -0.48 -20.29 -4.96
C ILE A 77 -0.96 -21.64 -4.45
N PRO A 78 -1.64 -21.71 -3.28
CA PRO A 78 -2.09 -22.98 -2.72
C PRO A 78 -2.97 -23.80 -3.68
N CYS A 79 -3.93 -23.15 -4.35
CA CYS A 79 -4.93 -23.80 -5.21
C CYS A 79 -4.46 -24.08 -6.64
N GLU A 80 -3.17 -23.91 -6.96
CA GLU A 80 -2.65 -23.89 -8.33
C GLU A 80 -3.10 -25.08 -9.21
N LYS A 81 -3.04 -26.31 -8.68
CA LYS A 81 -3.42 -27.53 -9.42
C LYS A 81 -4.94 -27.62 -9.69
N SER A 82 -5.74 -27.02 -8.83
CA SER A 82 -7.21 -27.10 -8.87
C SER A 82 -7.84 -25.82 -9.38
N LEU A 83 -7.04 -24.83 -9.80
CA LEU A 83 -7.52 -23.52 -10.23
C LEU A 83 -8.47 -23.60 -11.43
N HIS A 84 -8.21 -24.54 -12.34
CA HIS A 84 -9.04 -24.81 -13.53
C HIS A 84 -10.49 -25.20 -13.18
N ARG A 85 -10.75 -25.66 -11.95
CA ARG A 85 -12.09 -26.01 -11.46
C ARG A 85 -12.92 -24.76 -11.12
N PHE A 86 -12.29 -23.60 -10.99
CA PHE A 86 -12.99 -22.33 -10.75
C PHE A 86 -13.43 -21.73 -12.08
N GLU A 87 -14.76 -21.69 -12.29
CA GLU A 87 -15.37 -21.29 -13.56
C GLU A 87 -14.99 -19.86 -13.98
N LYS A 88 -14.81 -19.65 -15.29
CA LYS A 88 -14.36 -18.36 -15.85
C LYS A 88 -15.27 -17.18 -15.53
N ASN A 89 -16.58 -17.39 -15.48
CA ASN A 89 -17.56 -16.36 -15.10
C ASN A 89 -17.40 -15.91 -13.64
N LYS A 90 -17.06 -16.83 -12.72
CA LYS A 90 -16.84 -16.51 -11.29
C LYS A 90 -15.60 -15.65 -11.06
N TRP A 91 -14.62 -15.70 -11.96
CA TRP A 91 -13.46 -14.83 -11.91
C TRP A 91 -13.79 -13.35 -12.08
N ILE A 92 -14.84 -13.00 -12.82
CA ILE A 92 -15.23 -11.61 -13.04
C ILE A 92 -15.62 -10.98 -11.70
N PHE A 93 -16.62 -11.58 -11.03
CA PHE A 93 -17.08 -11.14 -9.71
C PHE A 93 -16.00 -11.21 -8.64
N TRP A 94 -15.15 -12.25 -8.69
CA TRP A 94 -14.09 -12.37 -7.69
C TRP A 94 -13.01 -11.31 -7.86
N LYS A 95 -12.59 -11.02 -9.10
CA LYS A 95 -11.64 -9.92 -9.36
C LYS A 95 -12.24 -8.57 -8.96
N GLU A 96 -13.51 -8.33 -9.25
CA GLU A 96 -14.19 -7.10 -8.85
C GLU A 96 -14.15 -6.90 -7.33
N ARG A 97 -14.56 -7.92 -6.58
CA ARG A 97 -14.49 -7.90 -5.12
C ARG A 97 -13.06 -7.67 -4.61
N LEU A 98 -12.06 -8.36 -5.15
CA LEU A 98 -10.66 -8.19 -4.77
C LEU A 98 -10.15 -6.76 -5.06
N TYR A 99 -10.58 -6.18 -6.18
CA TYR A 99 -10.21 -4.81 -6.55
C TYR A 99 -10.83 -3.79 -5.59
N VAL A 100 -12.10 -3.95 -5.23
CA VAL A 100 -12.77 -3.10 -4.24
C VAL A 100 -12.11 -3.27 -2.86
N GLU A 101 -11.87 -4.50 -2.40
CA GLU A 101 -11.16 -4.79 -1.14
C GLU A 101 -9.78 -4.10 -1.11
N ARG A 102 -9.05 -4.11 -2.23
CA ARG A 102 -7.79 -3.38 -2.37
C ARG A 102 -7.97 -1.87 -2.18
N LEU A 103 -8.95 -1.27 -2.83
CA LEU A 103 -9.20 0.17 -2.75
C LEU A 103 -9.68 0.60 -1.35
N GLU A 104 -10.48 -0.23 -0.69
CA GLU A 104 -10.89 -0.01 0.69
C GLU A 104 -9.70 -0.02 1.65
N GLY A 105 -8.80 -1.00 1.51
CA GLY A 105 -7.57 -1.03 2.31
C GLY A 105 -6.68 0.19 2.08
N LYS A 106 -6.64 0.75 0.86
CA LYS A 106 -5.94 2.01 0.57
C LYS A 106 -6.66 3.21 1.20
N THR A 107 -7.99 3.21 1.18
CA THR A 107 -8.83 4.28 1.73
C THR A 107 -8.60 4.47 3.22
N THR A 108 -8.36 3.42 3.98
CA THR A 108 -8.01 3.53 5.42
C THR A 108 -6.79 4.44 5.64
N GLN A 109 -5.76 4.32 4.81
CA GLN A 109 -4.58 5.19 4.90
C GLN A 109 -4.92 6.63 4.53
N ILE A 110 -5.76 6.83 3.51
CA ILE A 110 -6.17 8.15 3.03
C ILE A 110 -7.02 8.86 4.09
N GLN A 111 -7.94 8.16 4.74
CA GLN A 111 -8.76 8.68 5.84
C GLN A 111 -7.90 9.12 7.03
N ALA A 112 -6.86 8.34 7.36
CA ALA A 112 -5.91 8.73 8.41
C ALA A 112 -5.17 10.03 8.06
N LEU A 113 -4.68 10.16 6.82
CA LEU A 113 -4.05 11.40 6.36
C LEU A 113 -5.05 12.57 6.36
N LEU A 114 -6.29 12.35 5.90
CA LEU A 114 -7.33 13.37 5.85
C LEU A 114 -7.66 13.92 7.24
N LYS A 115 -7.72 13.04 8.25
CA LYS A 115 -7.89 13.44 9.66
C LYS A 115 -6.70 14.29 10.14
N GLN A 116 -5.47 13.90 9.79
CA GLN A 116 -4.26 14.66 10.14
C GLN A 116 -4.19 16.02 9.45
N THR A 117 -4.73 16.14 8.24
CA THR A 117 -4.74 17.40 7.46
C THR A 117 -5.99 18.23 7.66
N THR A 118 -6.83 17.91 8.65
CA THR A 118 -8.10 18.62 8.94
C THR A 118 -8.99 18.73 7.68
N ASN A 119 -9.23 17.59 7.04
CA ASN A 119 -10.05 17.46 5.82
C ASN A 119 -9.52 18.22 4.59
N ASN A 120 -8.22 18.53 4.55
CA ASN A 120 -7.60 19.13 3.37
C ASN A 120 -7.17 18.06 2.36
N TRP A 121 -7.95 17.90 1.28
CA TRP A 121 -7.71 16.93 0.22
C TRP A 121 -6.51 17.27 -0.68
N ASP A 122 -6.21 18.54 -0.93
CA ASP A 122 -5.01 18.93 -1.68
C ASP A 122 -3.73 18.55 -0.90
N ALA A 123 -3.73 18.72 0.43
CA ALA A 123 -2.64 18.30 1.30
C ALA A 123 -2.45 16.77 1.27
N VAL A 124 -3.55 16.01 1.32
CA VAL A 124 -3.50 14.54 1.19
C VAL A 124 -2.95 14.12 -0.15
N LEU A 125 -3.38 14.76 -1.25
CA LEU A 125 -2.85 14.49 -2.59
C LEU A 125 -1.34 14.74 -2.64
N PHE A 126 -0.86 15.85 -2.09
CA PHE A 126 0.57 16.16 -2.04
C PHE A 126 1.36 15.09 -1.30
N GLN A 127 0.90 14.67 -0.13
CA GLN A 127 1.54 13.62 0.67
C GLN A 127 1.57 12.27 -0.06
N LEU A 128 0.47 11.88 -0.71
CA LEU A 128 0.40 10.63 -1.48
C LEU A 128 1.27 10.68 -2.74
N LEU A 129 1.30 11.82 -3.45
CA LEU A 129 2.19 11.99 -4.59
C LEU A 129 3.65 11.95 -4.15
N ALA A 130 4.04 12.68 -3.09
CA ALA A 130 5.40 12.62 -2.56
C ALA A 130 5.81 11.17 -2.24
N LYS A 131 4.96 10.42 -1.53
CA LYS A 131 5.16 8.99 -1.29
C LYS A 131 5.34 8.19 -2.60
N GLY A 132 4.50 8.45 -3.60
CA GLY A 132 4.57 7.81 -4.91
C GLY A 132 5.88 8.12 -5.66
N PHE A 133 6.36 9.36 -5.62
CA PHE A 133 7.63 9.77 -6.20
C PHE A 133 8.85 9.13 -5.53
N GLY A 134 8.74 8.81 -4.24
CA GLY A 134 9.77 8.05 -3.51
C GLY A 134 9.84 6.56 -3.88
N LEU A 135 8.84 6.02 -4.60
CA LEU A 135 8.73 4.61 -4.96
C LEU A 135 8.88 3.69 -3.71
N ASN A 136 9.24 2.42 -3.92
CA ASN A 136 9.34 1.43 -2.84
C ASN A 136 10.44 1.73 -1.82
N LYS A 137 11.52 2.43 -2.20
CA LYS A 137 12.67 2.67 -1.32
C LYS A 137 12.56 3.94 -0.49
N ASN A 138 12.14 5.04 -1.12
CA ASN A 138 12.13 6.36 -0.50
C ASN A 138 10.72 6.87 -0.22
N GLY A 139 9.68 6.07 -0.49
CA GLY A 139 8.29 6.50 -0.34
C GLY A 139 7.93 6.92 1.09
N ILE A 140 8.43 6.20 2.11
CA ILE A 140 8.20 6.58 3.51
C ILE A 140 8.91 7.91 3.83
N THR A 141 10.20 8.03 3.50
CA THR A 141 10.96 9.27 3.70
C THR A 141 10.34 10.48 2.99
N PHE A 142 9.83 10.30 1.77
CA PHE A 142 9.18 11.39 1.03
C PHE A 142 7.81 11.75 1.62
N LEU A 143 7.08 10.77 2.15
CA LEU A 143 5.85 11.03 2.90
C LEU A 143 6.13 11.83 4.17
N GLU A 144 7.15 11.44 4.95
CA GLU A 144 7.58 12.15 6.15
C GLU A 144 7.96 13.61 5.84
N MET A 145 8.72 13.83 4.76
CA MET A 145 9.01 15.18 4.26
C MET A 145 7.72 15.94 3.96
N ALA A 146 6.80 15.36 3.19
CA ALA A 146 5.57 16.04 2.82
C ALA A 146 4.68 16.34 4.03
N GLN A 147 4.66 15.47 5.04
CA GLN A 147 3.94 15.70 6.31
C GLN A 147 4.60 16.76 7.20
N SER A 148 5.90 17.00 7.03
CA SER A 148 6.63 18.05 7.76
C SER A 148 6.38 19.46 7.23
N ILE A 149 5.73 19.59 6.07
CA ILE A 149 5.46 20.87 5.41
C ILE A 149 3.95 21.13 5.42
N PRO A 150 3.47 22.17 6.12
CA PRO A 150 2.08 22.58 6.01
C PRO A 150 1.73 22.93 4.55
N PHE A 151 0.60 22.44 4.04
CA PHE A 151 0.29 22.55 2.61
C PHE A 151 0.20 24.01 2.10
N TYR A 152 -0.21 24.95 2.95
CA TYR A 152 -0.22 26.38 2.59
C TYR A 152 1.18 26.90 2.23
N VAL A 153 2.25 26.34 2.81
CA VAL A 153 3.64 26.71 2.49
C VAL A 153 3.97 26.31 1.05
N ILE A 154 3.52 25.12 0.62
CA ILE A 154 3.64 24.66 -0.77
C ILE A 154 2.97 25.67 -1.71
N GLN A 155 1.75 26.10 -1.38
CA GLN A 155 1.01 27.06 -2.18
C GLN A 155 1.71 28.43 -2.26
N LYS A 156 2.36 28.87 -1.17
CA LYS A 156 3.14 30.11 -1.14
C LYS A 156 4.42 30.02 -1.97
N CYS A 157 5.07 28.86 -2.03
CA CYS A 157 6.29 28.64 -2.82
C CYS A 157 6.01 28.25 -4.29
N GLN A 158 4.77 27.87 -4.63
CA GLN A 158 4.41 27.28 -5.92
C GLN A 158 4.76 28.14 -7.15
N HIS A 159 4.84 29.46 -6.99
CA HIS A 159 5.13 30.40 -8.08
C HIS A 159 6.57 30.35 -8.57
N ASP A 160 7.49 29.73 -7.82
CA ASP A 160 8.89 29.60 -8.19
C ASP A 160 9.39 28.18 -7.85
N VAL A 161 9.82 27.45 -8.88
CA VAL A 161 10.35 26.09 -8.72
C VAL A 161 11.58 26.06 -7.80
N PHE A 162 12.41 27.11 -7.80
CA PHE A 162 13.59 27.18 -6.96
C PHE A 162 13.23 27.15 -5.47
N LEU A 163 12.17 27.86 -5.07
CA LEU A 163 11.65 27.82 -3.70
C LEU A 163 11.13 26.43 -3.31
N LEU A 164 10.44 25.74 -4.21
CA LEU A 164 9.97 24.38 -3.98
C LEU A 164 11.13 23.39 -3.87
N GLU A 165 12.14 23.51 -4.73
CA GLU A 165 13.35 22.69 -4.68
C GLU A 165 14.11 22.91 -3.37
N ALA A 166 14.32 24.18 -2.96
CA ALA A 166 14.98 24.50 -1.69
C ALA A 166 14.23 23.89 -0.51
N LEU A 167 12.91 24.08 -0.48
CA LEU A 167 12.03 23.53 0.55
C LEU A 167 12.10 22.00 0.64
N PHE A 168 11.99 21.31 -0.50
CA PHE A 168 11.94 19.84 -0.52
C PHE A 168 13.30 19.21 -0.24
N PHE A 169 14.37 19.72 -0.86
CA PHE A 169 15.72 19.20 -0.61
C PHE A 169 16.16 19.47 0.83
N GLY A 170 15.84 20.64 1.38
CA GLY A 170 16.12 20.98 2.76
C GLY A 170 15.39 20.08 3.76
N GLN A 171 14.08 19.87 3.57
CA GLN A 171 13.31 18.98 4.45
C GLN A 171 13.71 17.51 4.34
N LEU A 172 14.30 17.09 3.21
CA LEU A 172 14.92 15.77 3.06
C LEU A 172 16.34 15.68 3.62
N GLY A 173 16.90 16.77 4.14
CA GLY A 173 18.28 16.78 4.65
C GLY A 173 19.34 16.62 3.57
N LEU A 174 19.04 16.99 2.32
CA LEU A 174 19.99 16.93 1.21
C LEU A 174 20.84 18.20 1.07
N LEU A 175 20.61 19.20 1.94
CA LEU A 175 21.27 20.51 1.94
C LEU A 175 22.18 20.75 3.16
N GLU A 176 22.56 19.71 3.91
CA GLU A 176 23.34 19.87 5.15
C GLU A 176 24.81 20.21 4.90
N GLU A 177 25.40 19.69 3.81
CA GLU A 177 26.80 19.95 3.45
C GLU A 177 26.99 21.40 2.93
N ASP A 178 28.16 21.99 3.13
CA ASP A 178 28.54 23.27 2.52
C ASP A 178 29.18 23.02 1.15
N LYS A 179 28.37 23.10 0.09
CA LYS A 179 28.82 22.95 -1.30
C LYS A 179 28.57 24.22 -2.07
N GLU A 180 29.31 24.41 -3.16
CA GLU A 180 29.23 25.60 -4.00
C GLU A 180 28.06 25.57 -5.00
N GLY A 181 27.86 26.70 -5.68
CA GLY A 181 26.93 26.84 -6.80
C GLY A 181 25.47 26.67 -6.39
N TYR A 182 24.74 25.87 -7.18
CA TYR A 182 23.29 25.68 -7.03
C TYR A 182 22.91 25.06 -5.67
N HIS A 183 23.75 24.19 -5.11
CA HIS A 183 23.52 23.61 -3.78
C HIS A 183 23.54 24.69 -2.68
N LEU A 184 24.54 25.58 -2.70
CA LEU A 184 24.64 26.69 -1.74
C LEU A 184 23.43 27.61 -1.80
N GLN A 185 22.99 27.92 -3.02
CA GLN A 185 21.85 28.80 -3.26
C GLN A 185 20.58 28.18 -2.64
N LEU A 186 20.32 26.89 -2.90
CA LEU A 186 19.19 26.17 -2.32
C LEU A 186 19.29 26.12 -0.79
N LYS A 187 20.48 25.91 -0.22
CA LYS A 187 20.69 25.85 1.24
C LYS A 187 20.34 27.18 1.90
N LYS A 188 20.84 28.30 1.36
CA LYS A 188 20.55 29.65 1.87
C LYS A 188 19.05 29.94 1.84
N GLU A 189 18.41 29.63 0.71
CA GLU A 189 16.96 29.85 0.56
C GLU A 189 16.16 28.95 1.50
N TYR A 190 16.56 27.69 1.67
CA TYR A 190 15.91 26.77 2.59
C TYR A 190 15.97 27.27 4.05
N GLU A 191 17.13 27.74 4.52
CA GLU A 191 17.25 28.27 5.89
C GLU A 191 16.35 29.50 6.09
N PHE A 192 16.22 30.36 5.07
CA PHE A 192 15.25 31.45 5.10
C PHE A 192 13.80 30.94 5.18
N LEU A 193 13.39 30.00 4.33
CA LEU A 193 12.03 29.43 4.33
C LEU A 193 11.71 28.70 5.64
N LYS A 194 12.69 27.98 6.19
CA LYS A 194 12.58 27.26 7.46
C LYS A 194 12.32 28.22 8.62
N LEU A 195 13.03 29.35 8.68
CA LEU A 195 12.78 30.41 9.67
C LEU A 195 11.42 31.07 9.44
N LYS A 196 11.13 31.51 8.20
CA LYS A 196 9.90 32.20 7.81
C LYS A 196 8.63 31.42 8.14
N PHE A 197 8.65 30.11 7.89
CA PHE A 197 7.50 29.22 8.08
C PHE A 197 7.62 28.34 9.34
N LYS A 198 8.64 28.55 10.18
CA LYS A 198 8.90 27.79 11.41
C LYS A 198 8.89 26.27 11.18
N LEU A 199 9.52 25.84 10.08
CA LEU A 199 9.53 24.44 9.67
C LEU A 199 10.40 23.61 10.62
N LYS A 200 9.90 22.41 10.94
CA LYS A 200 10.66 21.40 11.70
C LYS A 200 10.92 20.23 10.78
N LYS A 201 12.18 19.82 10.67
CA LYS A 201 12.58 18.60 9.96
C LYS A 201 12.04 17.38 10.69
N ARG A 202 11.38 16.47 9.97
CA ARG A 202 10.73 15.27 10.55
C ARG A 202 10.98 13.99 9.74
N ILE A 203 12.12 13.89 9.05
CA ILE A 203 12.50 12.63 8.40
C ILE A 203 13.23 11.73 9.40
N THR A 204 12.88 10.45 9.42
CA THR A 204 13.49 9.46 10.32
C THR A 204 14.84 8.98 9.77
N HIS A 205 14.92 8.82 8.45
CA HIS A 205 16.10 8.34 7.75
C HIS A 205 16.38 9.18 6.50
N PRO A 206 17.66 9.41 6.13
CA PRO A 206 18.01 10.08 4.90
C PRO A 206 17.55 9.26 3.67
N PRO A 207 17.26 9.91 2.55
CA PRO A 207 16.86 9.20 1.34
C PRO A 207 17.99 8.33 0.79
N THR A 208 17.65 7.12 0.37
CA THR A 208 18.58 6.11 -0.14
C THR A 208 18.83 6.29 -1.63
N PHE A 209 20.12 6.37 -2.02
CA PHE A 209 20.57 6.36 -3.42
C PHE A 209 20.99 4.95 -3.90
N GLY A 210 21.34 4.07 -2.97
CA GLY A 210 21.90 2.74 -3.28
C GLY A 210 20.96 1.83 -4.08
N ARG A 211 21.53 1.10 -5.05
CA ARG A 211 20.83 0.15 -5.93
C ARG A 211 19.63 0.79 -6.66
N LEU A 212 19.74 2.06 -7.03
CA LEU A 212 18.78 2.77 -7.88
C LEU A 212 19.42 3.08 -9.23
N ARG A 213 18.60 3.13 -10.28
CA ARG A 213 19.02 3.73 -11.56
C ARG A 213 19.07 5.25 -11.38
N PRO A 214 19.98 5.97 -12.05
CA PRO A 214 20.12 7.43 -11.87
C PRO A 214 18.82 8.22 -12.06
N ALA A 215 17.99 7.86 -13.03
CA ALA A 215 16.68 8.49 -13.26
C ALA A 215 15.68 8.32 -12.09
N ASN A 216 15.94 7.40 -11.17
CA ASN A 216 15.14 7.16 -9.96
C ASN A 216 15.78 7.72 -8.69
N PHE A 217 16.88 8.47 -8.80
CA PHE A 217 17.51 9.06 -7.62
C PHE A 217 16.58 10.06 -6.92
N PRO A 218 16.65 10.15 -5.59
CA PRO A 218 15.85 11.09 -4.80
C PRO A 218 15.89 12.53 -5.32
N THR A 219 17.08 13.00 -5.70
CA THR A 219 17.32 14.32 -6.30
C THR A 219 16.46 14.57 -7.54
N VAL A 220 16.49 13.64 -8.49
CA VAL A 220 15.71 13.72 -9.73
C VAL A 220 14.20 13.67 -9.44
N ARG A 221 13.77 12.75 -8.56
CA ARG A 221 12.34 12.58 -8.23
C ARG A 221 11.75 13.79 -7.52
N ILE A 222 12.52 14.43 -6.65
CA ILE A 222 12.07 15.63 -5.94
C ILE A 222 12.05 16.85 -6.85
N ALA A 223 13.05 17.01 -7.72
CA ALA A 223 13.03 18.06 -8.74
C ALA A 223 11.81 17.92 -9.68
N GLN A 224 11.45 16.69 -10.06
CA GLN A 224 10.23 16.42 -10.83
C GLN A 224 8.96 16.76 -10.04
N LEU A 225 8.91 16.44 -8.74
CA LEU A 225 7.76 16.77 -7.88
C LEU A 225 7.62 18.29 -7.68
N ALA A 226 8.73 19.01 -7.49
CA ALA A 226 8.76 20.47 -7.43
C ALA A 226 8.22 21.07 -8.73
N GLN A 227 8.69 20.60 -9.88
CA GLN A 227 8.19 21.05 -11.18
C GLN A 227 6.72 20.72 -11.41
N LEU A 228 6.25 19.55 -10.97
CA LEU A 228 4.84 19.16 -11.05
C LEU A 228 3.98 20.18 -10.31
N TYR A 229 4.32 20.50 -9.05
CA TYR A 229 3.56 21.46 -8.27
C TYR A 229 3.74 22.89 -8.77
N HIS A 230 4.91 23.29 -9.26
CA HIS A 230 5.10 24.61 -9.86
C HIS A 230 4.12 24.86 -11.03
N HIS A 231 3.97 23.88 -11.94
CA HIS A 231 3.13 24.04 -13.12
C HIS A 231 1.64 23.73 -12.87
N GLN A 232 1.33 22.76 -12.03
CA GLN A 232 -0.04 22.27 -11.87
C GLN A 232 -0.76 22.92 -10.69
N LYS A 233 -1.48 24.01 -10.99
CA LYS A 233 -2.46 24.59 -10.05
C LYS A 233 -3.69 23.69 -9.94
N ARG A 234 -4.27 23.63 -8.72
CA ARG A 234 -5.53 22.91 -8.39
C ARG A 234 -5.54 21.46 -8.86
N LEU A 235 -4.41 20.76 -8.66
CA LEU A 235 -4.20 19.41 -9.17
C LEU A 235 -5.22 18.40 -8.64
N PHE A 236 -5.68 18.56 -7.39
CA PHE A 236 -6.74 17.71 -6.83
C PHE A 236 -8.04 17.81 -7.64
N LYS A 237 -8.51 19.05 -7.87
CA LYS A 237 -9.73 19.31 -8.66
C LYS A 237 -9.62 18.67 -10.06
N LYS A 238 -8.51 18.92 -10.76
CA LYS A 238 -8.23 18.32 -12.08
C LYS A 238 -8.37 16.80 -12.06
N PHE A 239 -7.79 16.13 -11.06
CA PHE A 239 -7.90 14.68 -10.96
C PHE A 239 -9.30 14.18 -10.64
N MET A 240 -10.12 14.92 -9.89
CA MET A 240 -11.51 14.52 -9.59
C MET A 240 -12.43 14.74 -10.79
N GLU A 241 -12.19 15.78 -11.59
CA GLU A 241 -12.98 16.14 -12.77
C GLU A 241 -12.53 15.41 -14.05
N SER A 242 -11.36 14.77 -14.05
CA SER A 242 -10.90 14.00 -15.21
C SER A 242 -11.90 12.91 -15.58
N GLU A 243 -12.15 12.75 -16.88
CA GLU A 243 -13.07 11.73 -17.40
C GLU A 243 -12.35 10.41 -17.70
N SER A 244 -11.06 10.48 -18.04
CA SER A 244 -10.25 9.32 -18.43
C SER A 244 -8.90 9.25 -17.70
N PRO A 245 -8.33 8.05 -17.52
CA PRO A 245 -6.96 7.89 -17.00
C PRO A 245 -5.92 8.51 -17.94
N LYS A 246 -6.18 8.58 -19.24
CA LYS A 246 -5.29 9.23 -20.22
C LYS A 246 -5.17 10.73 -19.96
N GLU A 247 -6.29 11.41 -19.70
CA GLU A 247 -6.32 12.82 -19.33
C GLU A 247 -5.57 13.04 -18.00
N ALA A 248 -5.91 12.26 -16.97
CA ALA A 248 -5.25 12.32 -15.67
C ALA A 248 -3.73 12.10 -15.78
N SER A 249 -3.28 11.20 -16.66
CA SER A 249 -1.85 10.97 -16.93
C SER A 249 -1.13 12.22 -17.44
N GLN A 250 -1.80 13.10 -18.20
CA GLN A 250 -1.19 14.33 -18.70
C GLN A 250 -0.87 15.31 -17.57
N TYR A 251 -1.73 15.40 -16.55
CA TYR A 251 -1.46 16.25 -15.40
C TYR A 251 -0.22 15.82 -14.61
N LEU A 252 0.17 14.53 -14.68
CA LEU A 252 1.37 14.00 -14.06
C LEU A 252 2.65 14.20 -14.89
N LYS A 253 2.54 14.71 -16.12
CA LYS A 253 3.70 14.95 -16.99
C LYS A 253 4.51 16.15 -16.47
N CYS A 254 5.69 15.85 -15.97
CA CYS A 254 6.68 16.82 -15.49
C CYS A 254 8.10 16.44 -15.95
N SER A 255 8.98 17.43 -16.04
CA SER A 255 10.44 17.31 -16.17
C SER A 255 11.12 17.88 -14.93
N THR A 256 12.45 17.85 -14.87
CA THR A 256 13.22 18.57 -13.85
C THR A 256 13.47 20.04 -14.25
N SER A 257 14.01 20.85 -13.33
CA SER A 257 14.58 22.17 -13.67
C SER A 257 15.91 22.03 -14.42
N THR A 258 16.43 23.13 -14.99
CA THR A 258 17.57 23.16 -15.92
C THR A 258 18.86 22.60 -15.32
N PHE A 259 19.16 22.90 -14.05
CA PHE A 259 20.33 22.36 -13.34
C PHE A 259 20.41 20.84 -13.45
N TRP A 260 19.27 20.17 -13.30
CA TRP A 260 19.18 18.72 -13.34
C TRP A 260 19.28 18.14 -14.73
N ASN A 261 19.27 18.91 -15.82
CA ASN A 261 19.50 18.33 -17.16
C ASN A 261 20.90 17.73 -17.27
N THR A 262 21.88 18.30 -16.56
CA THR A 262 23.28 17.85 -16.52
C THR A 262 23.68 17.18 -15.21
N HIS A 263 22.74 16.94 -14.29
CA HIS A 263 23.05 16.36 -12.98
C HIS A 263 22.05 15.27 -12.58
N TYR A 264 22.55 14.18 -12.00
CA TYR A 264 21.72 13.20 -11.29
C TYR A 264 21.85 13.35 -9.77
N THR A 265 22.97 13.88 -9.29
CA THR A 265 23.23 14.28 -7.91
C THR A 265 23.83 15.68 -7.95
N PHE A 266 23.94 16.37 -6.81
CA PHE A 266 24.56 17.70 -6.76
C PHE A 266 26.05 17.72 -7.14
N HIS A 267 26.70 16.56 -7.22
CA HIS A 267 28.16 16.46 -7.33
C HIS A 267 28.65 16.10 -8.73
N VAL A 268 27.90 15.26 -9.43
CA VAL A 268 28.40 14.61 -10.64
C VAL A 268 27.66 15.14 -11.85
N LYS A 269 28.40 15.85 -12.70
CA LYS A 269 27.94 16.23 -14.03
C LYS A 269 27.78 14.97 -14.90
N SER A 270 26.69 14.93 -15.65
CA SER A 270 26.39 13.94 -16.66
C SER A 270 26.24 14.60 -18.02
N LYS A 271 26.13 13.78 -19.07
CA LYS A 271 25.61 14.25 -20.35
C LYS A 271 24.26 14.93 -20.16
N GLU A 272 24.02 15.98 -20.93
CA GLU A 272 22.78 16.73 -20.87
C GLU A 272 21.61 15.89 -21.39
N VAL A 273 20.62 15.67 -20.54
CA VAL A 273 19.37 14.97 -20.87
C VAL A 273 18.25 15.54 -20.03
N VAL A 274 17.16 15.94 -20.68
CA VAL A 274 15.93 16.37 -20.00
C VAL A 274 15.29 15.18 -19.27
N LYS A 275 15.24 15.26 -17.94
CA LYS A 275 14.77 14.15 -17.09
C LYS A 275 13.25 14.21 -16.93
N THR A 276 12.53 13.75 -17.94
CA THR A 276 11.06 13.71 -17.95
C THR A 276 10.51 12.47 -17.25
N SER A 277 9.37 12.64 -16.56
CA SER A 277 8.56 11.53 -16.05
C SER A 277 8.15 10.57 -17.18
N SER A 278 8.51 9.29 -17.06
CA SER A 278 8.13 8.27 -18.05
C SER A 278 6.64 7.96 -18.01
N HIS A 279 6.09 7.44 -19.11
CA HIS A 279 4.70 6.96 -19.16
C HIS A 279 4.41 5.94 -18.06
N SER A 280 5.26 4.93 -17.93
CA SER A 280 5.14 3.87 -16.92
C SER A 280 5.14 4.39 -15.49
N PHE A 281 5.90 5.45 -15.20
CA PHE A 281 5.91 6.08 -13.89
C PHE A 281 4.60 6.84 -13.61
N ARG A 282 4.05 7.53 -14.62
CA ARG A 282 2.76 8.20 -14.49
C ARG A 282 1.62 7.21 -14.28
N GLU A 283 1.60 6.10 -15.02
CA GLU A 283 0.65 5.01 -14.79
C GLU A 283 0.77 4.44 -13.38
N LEU A 284 1.99 4.22 -12.88
CA LEU A 284 2.20 3.76 -11.51
C LEU A 284 1.58 4.71 -10.47
N LEU A 285 1.71 6.03 -10.67
CA LEU A 285 1.08 7.04 -9.83
C LEU A 285 -0.45 7.02 -9.97
N LEU A 286 -1.00 6.84 -11.18
CA LEU A 286 -2.44 6.69 -11.36
C LEU A 286 -2.99 5.50 -10.56
N ILE A 287 -2.35 4.35 -10.68
CA ILE A 287 -2.76 3.07 -10.06
C ILE A 287 -2.68 3.11 -8.52
N ASN A 288 -1.66 3.78 -7.99
CA ASN A 288 -1.35 3.72 -6.55
C ASN A 288 -1.73 4.98 -5.77
N VAL A 289 -1.95 6.11 -6.45
CA VAL A 289 -2.27 7.40 -5.84
C VAL A 289 -3.62 7.91 -6.33
N VAL A 290 -3.77 8.15 -7.64
CA VAL A 290 -4.94 8.88 -8.15
C VAL A 290 -6.23 8.07 -8.06
N ILE A 291 -6.24 6.81 -8.53
CA ILE A 291 -7.43 5.95 -8.48
C ILE A 291 -7.87 5.70 -7.02
N PRO A 292 -6.98 5.31 -6.07
CA PRO A 292 -7.38 5.18 -4.67
C PRO A 292 -7.86 6.48 -4.04
N LEU A 293 -7.28 7.63 -4.40
CA LEU A 293 -7.73 8.92 -3.90
C LEU A 293 -9.11 9.30 -4.40
N ARG A 294 -9.38 9.10 -5.71
CA ARG A 294 -10.72 9.23 -6.28
C ARG A 294 -11.70 8.32 -5.55
N PHE A 295 -11.31 7.05 -5.32
CA PHE A 295 -12.13 6.10 -4.55
C PHE A 295 -12.55 6.65 -3.19
N ALA A 296 -11.57 7.07 -2.40
CA ALA A 296 -11.79 7.62 -1.07
C ALA A 296 -12.64 8.89 -1.08
N TYR A 297 -12.41 9.79 -2.05
CA TYR A 297 -13.11 11.07 -2.12
C TYR A 297 -14.60 10.94 -2.44
N PHE A 298 -14.96 10.21 -3.50
CA PHE A 298 -16.38 10.03 -3.82
C PHE A 298 -17.08 9.12 -2.80
N LYS A 299 -16.38 8.14 -2.19
CA LYS A 299 -16.94 7.39 -1.05
C LYS A 299 -17.26 8.32 0.11
N TYR A 300 -16.36 9.26 0.42
CA TYR A 300 -16.59 10.29 1.44
C TYR A 300 -17.79 11.20 1.11
N GLN A 301 -18.05 11.47 -0.17
CA GLN A 301 -19.21 12.25 -0.62
C GLN A 301 -20.53 11.45 -0.70
N GLY A 302 -20.53 10.14 -0.40
CA GLY A 302 -21.70 9.27 -0.61
C GLY A 302 -21.99 8.97 -2.09
N LYS A 303 -21.06 9.28 -3.00
CA LYS A 303 -21.17 9.17 -4.46
C LYS A 303 -20.33 8.01 -5.02
N ALA A 304 -20.13 6.95 -4.24
CA ALA A 304 -19.29 5.82 -4.65
C ALA A 304 -19.77 5.15 -5.96
N HIS A 305 -21.07 5.18 -6.24
CA HIS A 305 -21.70 4.64 -7.44
C HIS A 305 -21.45 5.48 -8.70
N GLU A 306 -21.20 6.79 -8.57
CA GLU A 306 -20.87 7.68 -9.70
C GLU A 306 -19.46 7.40 -10.23
N MET A 307 -18.70 6.56 -9.53
CA MET A 307 -17.34 6.31 -9.89
C MET A 307 -17.25 5.15 -10.85
N ARG A 308 -16.72 5.50 -12.02
CA ARG A 308 -16.15 4.65 -13.06
C ARG A 308 -14.92 3.86 -12.56
N LEU A 309 -15.10 3.20 -11.41
CA LEU A 309 -14.03 2.71 -10.52
C LEU A 309 -13.16 1.66 -11.17
N VAL A 310 -13.86 0.71 -11.80
CA VAL A 310 -13.29 -0.41 -12.50
C VAL A 310 -12.97 0.00 -13.94
N GLU A 311 -13.69 0.96 -14.51
CA GLU A 311 -13.49 1.43 -15.88
C GLU A 311 -12.09 2.01 -16.09
N TRP A 312 -11.65 2.94 -15.21
CA TRP A 312 -10.29 3.48 -15.30
C TRP A 312 -9.22 2.39 -15.19
N ALA A 313 -9.45 1.38 -14.37
CA ALA A 313 -8.54 0.26 -14.21
C ALA A 313 -8.58 -0.71 -15.41
N ASN A 314 -9.69 -0.77 -16.14
CA ASN A 314 -9.85 -1.55 -17.36
C ASN A 314 -9.25 -0.84 -18.59
N GLU A 315 -9.19 0.48 -18.59
CA GLU A 315 -8.58 1.25 -19.69
C GLU A 315 -7.04 1.23 -19.71
N ILE A 316 -6.41 0.88 -18.58
CA ILE A 316 -4.95 0.82 -18.45
C ILE A 316 -4.47 -0.62 -18.65
N LYS A 317 -3.44 -0.80 -19.48
CA LYS A 317 -2.84 -2.12 -19.73
C LYS A 317 -2.24 -2.73 -18.47
N ALA A 318 -2.36 -4.04 -18.32
CA ALA A 318 -1.80 -4.78 -17.20
C ALA A 318 -0.30 -4.56 -17.04
N GLU A 319 0.13 -4.38 -15.79
CA GLU A 319 1.54 -4.34 -15.45
C GLU A 319 2.24 -5.65 -15.81
N GLN A 320 3.46 -5.55 -16.32
CA GLN A 320 4.29 -6.72 -16.60
C GLN A 320 5.31 -6.91 -15.46
N ASN A 321 5.17 -8.01 -14.73
CA ASN A 321 6.12 -8.42 -13.71
C ASN A 321 6.10 -9.97 -13.57
N SER A 322 7.06 -10.51 -12.84
CA SER A 322 7.21 -11.96 -12.65
C SER A 322 5.97 -12.62 -12.03
N THR A 323 5.25 -11.92 -11.14
CA THR A 323 4.02 -12.44 -10.55
C THR A 323 2.91 -12.58 -11.59
N MET A 324 2.77 -11.60 -12.49
CA MET A 324 1.80 -11.67 -13.59
C MET A 324 2.17 -12.76 -14.60
N GLN A 325 3.46 -12.95 -14.87
CA GLN A 325 3.92 -14.07 -15.70
C GLN A 325 3.53 -15.42 -15.09
N SER A 326 3.76 -15.61 -13.78
CA SER A 326 3.34 -16.84 -13.08
C SER A 326 1.82 -17.06 -13.15
N PHE A 327 0.99 -16.02 -12.99
CA PHE A 327 -0.45 -16.17 -13.15
C PHE A 327 -0.88 -16.48 -14.59
N LYS A 328 -0.23 -15.90 -15.61
CA LYS A 328 -0.46 -16.24 -17.02
C LYS A 328 -0.15 -17.71 -17.31
N MET A 329 0.89 -18.27 -16.69
CA MET A 329 1.20 -19.71 -16.78
C MET A 329 0.10 -20.60 -16.19
N LEU A 330 -0.78 -20.05 -15.35
CA LEU A 330 -1.97 -20.73 -14.83
C LEU A 330 -3.22 -20.51 -15.69
N ASN A 331 -3.04 -20.09 -16.95
CA ASN A 331 -4.09 -19.82 -17.93
C ASN A 331 -5.11 -18.75 -17.48
N LEU A 332 -4.67 -17.80 -16.64
CA LEU A 332 -5.48 -16.63 -16.32
C LEU A 332 -5.26 -15.53 -17.36
N ASP A 333 -6.37 -15.00 -17.86
CA ASP A 333 -6.35 -13.84 -18.74
C ASP A 333 -6.09 -12.55 -17.92
N ILE A 334 -5.07 -11.81 -18.33
CA ILE A 334 -4.56 -10.61 -17.65
C ILE A 334 -4.26 -9.57 -18.71
N GLN A 335 -5.23 -8.69 -18.94
CA GLN A 335 -5.17 -7.67 -19.99
C GLN A 335 -5.03 -6.27 -19.41
N THR A 336 -5.68 -6.01 -18.27
CA THR A 336 -5.82 -4.67 -17.70
C THR A 336 -5.21 -4.54 -16.30
N VAL A 337 -5.06 -3.31 -15.82
CA VAL A 337 -4.67 -3.03 -14.44
C VAL A 337 -5.68 -3.60 -13.45
N PHE A 338 -6.97 -3.61 -13.79
CA PHE A 338 -7.98 -4.25 -12.97
C PHE A 338 -7.62 -5.73 -12.73
N ASP A 339 -7.25 -6.47 -13.78
CA ASP A 339 -6.81 -7.85 -13.66
C ASP A 339 -5.56 -7.98 -12.79
N SER A 340 -4.51 -7.22 -13.14
CA SER A 340 -3.21 -7.35 -12.48
C SER A 340 -3.29 -7.00 -10.99
N GLN A 341 -3.96 -5.90 -10.65
CA GLN A 341 -4.08 -5.44 -9.26
C GLN A 341 -5.00 -6.33 -8.43
N SER A 342 -6.05 -6.91 -9.03
CA SER A 342 -6.90 -7.90 -8.35
C SER A 342 -6.13 -9.16 -7.99
N LEU A 343 -5.33 -9.69 -8.92
CA LEU A 343 -4.52 -10.89 -8.69
C LEU A 343 -3.36 -10.65 -7.74
N LEU A 344 -2.73 -9.47 -7.78
CA LEU A 344 -1.75 -9.07 -6.78
C LEU A 344 -2.38 -9.00 -5.38
N HIS A 345 -3.60 -8.46 -5.27
CA HIS A 345 -4.34 -8.43 -4.01
C HIS A 345 -4.69 -9.85 -3.54
N LEU A 346 -5.21 -10.71 -4.42
CA LEU A 346 -5.47 -12.12 -4.13
C LEU A 346 -4.24 -12.82 -3.55
N LYS A 347 -3.10 -12.69 -4.25
CA LYS A 347 -1.85 -13.32 -3.83
C LYS A 347 -1.43 -12.85 -2.44
N LYS A 348 -1.39 -11.54 -2.23
CA LYS A 348 -0.91 -10.94 -0.99
C LYS A 348 -1.83 -11.21 0.20
N THR A 349 -3.14 -11.02 0.02
CA THR A 349 -4.13 -11.02 1.11
C THR A 349 -4.64 -12.41 1.44
N TYR A 350 -4.68 -13.32 0.46
CA TYR A 350 -5.23 -14.67 0.64
C TYR A 350 -4.17 -15.75 0.45
N CYS A 351 -3.53 -15.83 -0.73
CA CYS A 351 -2.68 -16.98 -1.06
C CYS A 351 -1.44 -17.09 -0.17
N ASN A 352 -0.69 -16.00 0.00
CA ASN A 352 0.53 -15.98 0.82
C ASN A 352 0.23 -16.23 2.31
N LEU A 353 -0.97 -15.88 2.76
CA LEU A 353 -1.45 -16.10 4.13
C LEU A 353 -2.24 -17.41 4.28
N GLN A 354 -2.32 -18.22 3.21
CA GLN A 354 -3.07 -19.48 3.15
C GLN A 354 -4.53 -19.38 3.63
N LYS A 355 -5.20 -18.25 3.39
CA LYS A 355 -6.61 -18.03 3.76
C LYS A 355 -7.59 -18.67 2.77
N CYS A 356 -7.31 -19.91 2.33
CA CYS A 356 -8.07 -20.59 1.27
C CYS A 356 -9.55 -20.79 1.62
N LEU A 357 -9.88 -21.07 2.88
CA LEU A 357 -11.27 -21.20 3.34
C LEU A 357 -12.05 -19.88 3.35
N ARG A 358 -11.35 -18.74 3.30
CA ARG A 358 -11.96 -17.40 3.18
C ARG A 358 -11.88 -16.82 1.76
N CYS A 359 -11.30 -17.57 0.83
CA CYS A 359 -11.15 -17.17 -0.57
C CYS A 359 -12.23 -17.86 -1.40
N SER A 360 -12.90 -17.12 -2.29
CA SER A 360 -13.97 -17.66 -3.15
C SER A 360 -13.52 -18.88 -3.96
N ILE A 361 -12.27 -18.90 -4.41
CA ILE A 361 -11.68 -20.03 -5.15
C ILE A 361 -11.55 -21.26 -4.26
N GLY A 362 -10.95 -21.10 -3.08
CA GLY A 362 -10.71 -22.21 -2.16
C GLY A 362 -12.02 -22.79 -1.62
N PHE A 363 -12.96 -21.93 -1.26
CA PHE A 363 -14.30 -22.32 -0.85
C PHE A 363 -15.03 -23.12 -1.93
N HIS A 364 -15.00 -22.64 -3.18
CA HIS A 364 -15.64 -23.33 -4.30
C HIS A 364 -15.04 -24.72 -4.58
N ILE A 365 -13.71 -24.83 -4.53
CA ILE A 365 -13.01 -26.10 -4.74
C ILE A 365 -13.40 -27.11 -3.65
N MET A 366 -13.50 -26.66 -2.38
CA MET A 366 -13.88 -27.52 -1.25
C MET A 366 -15.33 -28.01 -1.34
N GLN A 367 -16.28 -27.12 -1.67
CA GLN A 367 -17.69 -27.48 -1.79
C GLN A 367 -17.95 -28.53 -2.88
N LYS A 368 -17.29 -28.44 -4.03
CA LYS A 368 -17.56 -29.34 -5.18
C LYS A 368 -17.07 -30.78 -5.01
N ASP A 369 -16.22 -31.07 -4.02
CA ASP A 369 -15.96 -32.48 -3.65
C ASP A 369 -16.57 -32.87 -2.30
N SER A 370 -17.54 -32.09 -1.79
CA SER A 370 -18.34 -32.47 -0.62
C SER A 370 -19.55 -33.28 -1.04
#